data_AF-X1UZA9-F1
#
_entry.id   AF-X1UZA9-F1
#
_cell.length_a   1.000
_cell.length_b   1.000
_cell.length_c   1.000
_cell.angle_alpha   90.00
_cell.angle_beta   90.00
_cell.angle_gamma   90.00
#
_symmetry.space_group_name_H-M   'P 1'
#
loop_
_entity.id
_entity.type
_entity.pdbx_description
1 polymer ?
#
loop_
_entity_poly.entity_id
_entity_poly.type
_entity_poly.pdbx_seq_one_letter_code
_entity_poly.pdbx_strand_id
1 'polypeptide(L)'
;SRFNVYESRVVMVIVHKTIAFNKLKDRIPRLQFTEITGIADRHLDRTINSLLKKGVIFKKDSVYGIQRDFEKWETPPLQVYKVKTPPLEVKNPPLEVKNPPLEVDSRDLSKRAYQEKGLSTSEREEKKKEYKTGLAMLKEAIKRSPDRKRKDH
;
A
#
# COMPACT_ATOMS: atom_id res chain seq x y z
N SER A 1 -16.64 1.80 -5.54
CA SER A 1 -16.97 1.67 -6.97
C SER A 1 -16.79 0.22 -7.45
N ARG A 2 -17.46 -0.20 -8.52
CA ARG A 2 -17.16 -1.49 -9.21
C ARG A 2 -16.11 -1.22 -10.29
N PHE A 3 -15.04 -2.00 -10.32
CA PHE A 3 -14.00 -1.91 -11.35
C PHE A 3 -14.33 -2.80 -12.55
N ASN A 4 -14.10 -2.29 -13.75
CA ASN A 4 -14.05 -3.10 -14.97
C ASN A 4 -12.66 -3.74 -15.11
N VAL A 5 -12.55 -4.86 -15.82
CA VAL A 5 -11.31 -5.59 -16.11
C VAL A 5 -10.20 -4.66 -16.62
N TYR A 6 -10.52 -3.73 -17.53
CA TYR A 6 -9.54 -2.77 -18.05
C TYR A 6 -9.03 -1.81 -16.98
N GLU A 7 -9.93 -1.31 -16.12
CA GLU A 7 -9.57 -0.42 -15.01
C GLU A 7 -8.64 -1.15 -14.03
N SER A 8 -8.97 -2.40 -13.69
CA SER A 8 -8.13 -3.23 -12.82
C SER A 8 -6.73 -3.42 -13.40
N ARG A 9 -6.61 -3.69 -14.70
CA ARG A 9 -5.30 -3.82 -15.37
C ARG A 9 -4.48 -2.53 -15.30
N VAL A 10 -5.11 -1.39 -15.59
CA VAL A 10 -4.44 -0.08 -15.54
C VAL A 10 -3.99 0.26 -14.12
N VAL A 11 -4.83 0.00 -13.12
CA VAL A 11 -4.45 0.16 -11.70
C VAL A 11 -3.26 -0.70 -11.36
N MET A 12 -3.24 -1.97 -11.76
CA MET A 12 -2.12 -2.87 -11.49
C MET A 12 -0.82 -2.39 -12.15
N VAL A 13 -0.86 -1.84 -13.36
CA VAL A 13 0.32 -1.23 -13.99
C VAL A 13 0.83 -0.04 -13.16
N ILE A 14 -0.05 0.84 -12.70
CA ILE A 14 0.35 2.00 -11.89
C ILE A 14 0.96 1.51 -10.57
N VAL A 15 0.33 0.55 -9.88
CA VAL A 15 0.85 -0.05 -8.64
C VAL A 15 2.23 -0.65 -8.87
N HIS A 16 2.42 -1.43 -9.94
CA HIS A 16 3.68 -2.08 -10.26
C HIS A 16 4.78 -1.06 -10.62
N LYS A 17 4.43 0.07 -11.24
CA LYS A 17 5.40 1.12 -11.59
C LYS A 17 5.68 2.11 -10.45
N THR A 18 4.84 2.14 -9.41
CA THR A 18 4.95 3.10 -8.29
C THR A 18 5.23 2.39 -6.97
N ILE A 19 4.20 1.76 -6.39
CA ILE A 19 4.21 1.16 -5.06
C ILE A 19 5.24 0.03 -4.96
N ALA A 20 5.38 -0.80 -5.99
CA ALA A 20 6.38 -1.88 -5.99
C ALA A 20 7.83 -1.36 -5.91
N PHE A 21 8.06 -0.10 -6.29
CA PHE A 21 9.34 0.60 -6.17
C PHE A 21 9.36 1.61 -5.01
N ASN A 22 8.40 1.51 -4.08
CA ASN A 22 8.22 2.41 -2.95
C ASN A 22 8.07 3.90 -3.33
N LYS A 23 7.48 4.17 -4.50
CA LYS A 23 7.19 5.54 -4.98
C LYS A 23 5.70 5.86 -4.83
N LEU A 24 5.39 7.14 -4.61
CA LEU A 24 4.00 7.64 -4.57
C LEU A 24 3.39 7.82 -5.97
N LYS A 25 4.23 8.20 -6.93
CA LYS A 25 3.88 8.48 -8.31
C LYS A 25 5.09 8.25 -9.19
N ASP A 26 4.87 7.95 -10.47
CA ASP A 26 5.96 7.80 -11.43
C ASP A 26 5.50 8.27 -12.82
N ARG A 27 6.47 8.60 -13.66
CA ARG A 27 6.22 8.91 -15.07
C ARG A 27 6.06 7.61 -15.83
N ILE A 28 4.87 7.36 -16.35
CA ILE A 28 4.56 6.13 -17.09
C ILE A 28 4.21 6.52 -18.53
N PRO A 29 5.10 6.22 -19.50
CA PRO A 29 4.80 6.43 -20.90
C PRO A 29 3.56 5.66 -21.32
N ARG A 30 2.77 6.28 -22.19
CA ARG A 30 1.52 5.71 -22.68
C ARG A 30 1.70 4.35 -23.35
N LEU A 31 2.79 4.18 -24.11
CA LEU A 31 3.18 2.92 -24.73
C LEU A 31 3.36 1.77 -23.72
N GLN A 32 3.87 2.05 -22.52
CA GLN A 32 4.03 1.01 -21.49
C GLN A 32 2.67 0.50 -20.99
N PHE A 33 1.64 1.34 -20.96
CA PHE A 33 0.30 0.88 -20.62
C PHE A 33 -0.24 -0.08 -21.67
N THR A 34 -0.12 0.27 -22.95
CA THR A 34 -0.64 -0.57 -24.04
C THR A 34 0.11 -1.91 -24.11
N GLU A 35 1.43 -1.89 -23.96
CA GLU A 35 2.27 -3.10 -23.96
C GLU A 35 1.95 -4.04 -22.80
N ILE A 36 1.84 -3.51 -21.56
CA ILE A 36 1.64 -4.36 -20.37
C ILE A 36 0.18 -4.83 -20.26
N THR A 37 -0.79 -3.98 -20.59
CA THR A 37 -2.21 -4.31 -20.41
C THR A 37 -2.84 -5.02 -21.61
N GLY A 38 -2.21 -4.90 -22.79
CA GLY A 38 -2.77 -5.31 -24.08
C GLY A 38 -3.99 -4.48 -24.53
N ILE A 39 -4.26 -3.34 -23.86
CA ILE A 39 -5.39 -2.48 -24.17
C ILE A 39 -5.01 -1.57 -25.35
N ALA A 40 -5.86 -1.54 -26.38
CA ALA A 40 -5.67 -0.62 -27.49
C ALA A 40 -5.75 0.85 -27.01
N ASP A 41 -4.94 1.71 -27.63
CA ASP A 41 -4.72 3.09 -27.21
C ASP A 41 -6.03 3.89 -27.04
N ARG A 42 -6.98 3.71 -27.97
CA ARG A 42 -8.32 4.32 -27.92
C ARG A 42 -9.13 3.95 -26.68
N HIS A 43 -8.95 2.75 -26.13
CA HIS A 43 -9.63 2.31 -24.92
C HIS A 43 -8.91 2.76 -23.65
N LEU A 44 -7.59 2.95 -23.73
CA LEU A 44 -6.77 3.37 -22.60
C LEU A 44 -7.21 4.72 -22.05
N ASP A 45 -7.48 5.72 -22.90
CA ASP A 45 -7.96 7.03 -22.45
C ASP A 45 -9.27 6.95 -21.70
N ARG A 46 -10.23 6.19 -22.24
CA ARG A 46 -11.52 5.97 -21.61
C ARG A 46 -11.34 5.34 -20.22
N THR A 47 -10.44 4.36 -20.11
CA THR A 47 -10.16 3.67 -18.85
C THR A 47 -9.49 4.59 -17.84
N ILE A 48 -8.47 5.35 -18.24
CA ILE A 48 -7.77 6.32 -17.38
C ILE A 48 -8.75 7.39 -16.89
N ASN A 49 -9.58 7.96 -17.77
CA ASN A 49 -10.55 8.99 -17.40
C ASN A 49 -11.62 8.46 -16.44
N SER A 50 -12.04 7.21 -16.61
CA SER A 50 -12.97 6.56 -15.67
C SER A 50 -12.34 6.39 -14.28
N LEU A 51 -11.06 6.00 -14.21
CA LEU A 51 -10.32 5.89 -12.95
C LEU A 51 -10.08 7.25 -12.27
N LEU A 52 -9.81 8.30 -13.04
CA LEU A 52 -9.70 9.68 -12.54
C LEU A 52 -11.04 10.16 -11.99
N LYS A 53 -12.14 9.92 -12.71
CA LYS A 53 -13.49 10.26 -12.26
C LYS A 53 -13.86 9.55 -10.95
N LYS A 54 -13.47 8.28 -10.82
CA LYS A 54 -13.66 7.48 -9.61
C LYS A 54 -12.76 7.89 -8.44
N GLY A 55 -11.81 8.82 -8.65
CA GLY A 55 -10.86 9.25 -7.62
C GLY A 55 -9.84 8.19 -7.21
N VAL A 56 -9.67 7.12 -7.98
CA VAL A 56 -8.80 5.97 -7.63
C VAL A 56 -7.34 6.26 -7.95
N ILE A 57 -7.11 7.01 -9.02
CA ILE A 57 -5.78 7.45 -9.46
C ILE A 57 -5.76 8.97 -9.54
N PHE A 58 -4.57 9.54 -9.48
CA PHE A 58 -4.34 10.93 -9.87
C PHE A 58 -3.30 10.97 -10.99
N LYS A 59 -3.42 11.99 -11.83
CA LYS A 59 -2.53 12.22 -12.97
C LYS A 59 -2.18 13.69 -13.07
N LYS A 60 -0.90 13.99 -13.28
CA LYS A 60 -0.40 15.29 -13.74
C LYS A 60 0.51 15.05 -14.93
N ASP A 61 0.14 15.55 -16.11
CA ASP A 61 0.85 15.32 -17.37
C ASP A 61 1.02 13.82 -17.68
N SER A 62 2.24 13.29 -17.64
CA SER A 62 2.54 11.86 -17.83
C SER A 62 2.92 11.15 -16.53
N VAL A 63 2.65 11.78 -15.38
CA VAL A 63 2.93 11.25 -14.05
C VAL A 63 1.64 10.72 -13.42
N TYR A 64 1.68 9.47 -12.99
CA TYR A 64 0.54 8.73 -12.47
C TYR A 64 0.81 8.24 -11.04
N GLY A 65 -0.21 8.17 -10.21
CA GLY A 65 -0.14 7.57 -8.88
C GLY A 65 -1.49 7.07 -8.39
N ILE A 66 -1.47 6.25 -7.33
CA ILE A 66 -2.66 5.73 -6.68
C ILE A 66 -3.09 6.68 -5.57
N GLN A 67 -4.38 7.03 -5.55
CA GLN A 67 -4.96 7.84 -4.49
C GLN A 67 -5.11 7.02 -3.21
N ARG A 68 -4.34 7.38 -2.17
CA ARG A 68 -4.31 6.66 -0.89
C ARG A 68 -5.39 7.08 0.11
N ASP A 69 -5.92 8.28 -0.06
CA ASP A 69 -7.03 8.77 0.74
C ASP A 69 -8.34 8.29 0.08
N PHE A 70 -8.92 7.27 0.71
CA PHE A 70 -10.07 6.50 0.20
C PHE A 70 -11.39 7.26 0.29
N GLU A 71 -11.48 8.34 1.07
CA GLU A 71 -12.69 9.17 1.15
C GLU A 71 -12.94 9.90 -0.18
N LYS A 72 -11.89 10.12 -0.96
CA LYS A 72 -11.96 10.71 -2.30
C LYS A 72 -12.38 9.71 -3.39
N TRP A 73 -12.51 8.44 -3.06
CA TRP A 73 -12.96 7.44 -4.02
C TRP A 73 -14.48 7.54 -4.18
N GLU A 74 -14.96 7.38 -5.41
CA GLU A 74 -16.40 7.34 -5.66
C GLU A 74 -17.01 6.12 -4.94
N THR A 75 -17.77 6.41 -3.88
CA THR A 75 -18.45 5.42 -3.06
C THR A 75 -19.44 4.68 -3.94
N PRO A 76 -19.36 3.33 -4.05
CA PRO A 76 -20.38 2.62 -4.79
C PRO A 76 -21.73 2.82 -4.11
N PRO A 77 -22.85 2.84 -4.85
CA PRO A 77 -24.16 2.79 -4.23
C PRO A 77 -24.22 1.56 -3.32
N LEU A 78 -24.73 1.74 -2.09
CA LEU A 78 -24.92 0.67 -1.11
C LEU A 78 -25.77 -0.43 -1.75
N GLN A 79 -25.13 -1.54 -2.13
CA GLN A 79 -25.86 -2.74 -2.52
C GLN A 79 -26.34 -3.40 -1.23
N VAL A 80 -27.60 -3.18 -0.88
CA VAL A 80 -28.32 -4.03 0.07
C VAL A 80 -28.42 -5.41 -0.56
N TYR A 81 -27.40 -6.24 -0.37
CA TYR A 81 -27.55 -7.67 -0.58
C TYR A 81 -28.57 -8.12 0.47
N LYS A 82 -29.73 -8.62 0.03
CA LYS A 82 -30.67 -9.29 0.93
C LYS A 82 -29.92 -10.49 1.50
N VAL A 83 -29.34 -10.35 2.69
CA VAL A 83 -28.81 -11.46 3.45
C VAL A 83 -30.01 -12.36 3.70
N LYS A 84 -30.08 -13.52 3.05
CA LYS A 84 -30.90 -14.61 3.58
C LYS A 84 -30.13 -15.16 4.77
N THR A 85 -30.22 -14.49 5.91
CA THR A 85 -29.68 -14.97 7.17
C THR A 85 -30.60 -16.09 7.65
N PRO A 86 -30.13 -17.34 7.84
CA PRO A 86 -30.87 -18.29 8.66
C PRO A 86 -30.91 -17.73 10.11
N PRO A 87 -32.03 -17.89 10.85
CA PRO A 87 -32.18 -17.25 12.15
C PRO A 87 -31.24 -17.91 13.15
N LEU A 88 -30.27 -17.17 13.66
CA LEU A 88 -29.60 -17.47 14.92
C LEU A 88 -30.07 -16.42 15.92
N GLU A 89 -31.04 -16.81 16.73
CA GLU A 89 -31.43 -16.07 17.93
C GLU A 89 -30.23 -16.01 18.88
N VAL A 90 -29.67 -14.82 19.08
CA VAL A 90 -28.88 -14.53 20.27
C VAL A 90 -29.23 -13.12 20.74
N LYS A 91 -29.98 -13.05 21.84
CA LYS A 91 -30.24 -11.85 22.64
C LYS A 91 -28.91 -11.25 23.08
N ASN A 92 -28.75 -9.92 23.01
CA ASN A 92 -27.83 -9.16 23.86
C ASN A 92 -28.25 -7.67 23.92
N PRO A 93 -28.37 -7.04 25.11
CA PRO A 93 -28.06 -5.62 25.32
C PRO A 93 -26.63 -5.47 25.90
N PRO A 94 -26.12 -4.24 26.13
CA PRO A 94 -25.76 -3.19 25.18
C PRO A 94 -24.22 -2.94 25.12
N LEU A 95 -23.79 -2.38 23.98
CA LEU A 95 -22.55 -1.64 23.67
C LEU A 95 -21.41 -1.63 24.71
N GLU A 96 -20.32 -2.36 24.43
CA GLU A 96 -18.97 -2.06 24.93
C GLU A 96 -17.98 -1.94 23.75
N VAL A 97 -17.30 -0.80 23.68
CA VAL A 97 -16.18 -0.51 22.80
C VAL A 97 -14.96 -1.29 23.29
N LYS A 98 -14.48 -2.27 22.51
CA LYS A 98 -13.15 -2.89 22.71
C LYS A 98 -12.39 -2.88 21.38
N ASN A 99 -11.23 -2.22 21.39
CA ASN A 99 -10.26 -2.20 20.29
C ASN A 99 -9.83 -3.63 19.92
N PRO A 100 -9.60 -3.95 18.63
CA PRO A 100 -9.07 -5.27 18.27
C PRO A 100 -7.57 -5.39 18.60
N PRO A 101 -7.08 -6.62 18.86
CA PRO A 101 -5.73 -6.86 19.38
C PRO A 101 -4.64 -6.68 18.31
N LEU A 102 -3.54 -6.07 18.71
CA LEU A 102 -2.25 -6.11 18.03
C LEU A 102 -1.63 -7.50 18.23
N GLU A 103 -1.82 -8.40 17.27
CA GLU A 103 -0.96 -9.58 17.15
C GLU A 103 -0.94 -10.04 15.69
N VAL A 104 0.09 -9.64 14.96
CA VAL A 104 0.48 -10.30 13.71
C VAL A 104 1.84 -10.94 13.97
N ASP A 105 1.85 -12.26 13.88
CA ASP A 105 2.98 -13.13 14.17
C ASP A 105 4.25 -12.66 13.43
N SER A 106 5.19 -12.09 14.18
CA SER A 106 6.44 -11.52 13.65
C SER A 106 7.47 -12.57 13.23
N ARG A 107 7.08 -13.85 13.12
CA ARG A 107 8.03 -14.96 12.97
C ARG A 107 8.37 -15.35 11.53
N ASP A 108 7.70 -14.82 10.51
CA ASP A 108 7.94 -15.28 9.12
C ASP A 108 8.31 -14.19 8.09
N LEU A 109 8.33 -12.92 8.47
CA LEU A 109 8.74 -11.83 7.56
C LEU A 109 10.25 -11.59 7.48
N SER A 110 11.04 -12.14 8.42
CA SER A 110 12.49 -11.91 8.47
C SER A 110 13.28 -12.64 7.37
N LYS A 111 12.71 -13.70 6.77
CA LYS A 111 13.41 -14.52 5.77
C LYS A 111 13.25 -14.04 4.33
N ARG A 112 12.24 -13.22 4.01
CA ARG A 112 11.96 -12.78 2.62
C ARG A 112 12.69 -11.51 2.19
N ALA A 113 13.21 -10.70 3.12
CA ALA A 113 13.92 -9.46 2.80
C ALA A 113 15.31 -9.66 2.15
N TYR A 114 15.80 -10.90 2.06
CA TYR A 114 17.14 -11.22 1.52
C TYR A 114 17.13 -11.88 0.14
N GLN A 115 16.12 -11.64 -0.69
CA GLN A 115 16.30 -11.80 -2.13
C GLN A 115 16.98 -10.55 -2.70
N GLU A 116 18.22 -10.34 -2.27
CA GLU A 116 19.19 -9.43 -2.88
C GLU A 116 19.46 -9.93 -4.31
N LYS A 117 18.63 -9.53 -5.26
CA LYS A 117 18.95 -9.68 -6.67
C LYS A 117 20.20 -8.83 -6.96
N GLY A 118 21.38 -9.48 -6.96
CA GLY A 118 22.56 -8.98 -7.66
C GLY A 118 23.77 -8.49 -6.85
N LEU A 119 23.94 -8.82 -5.55
CA LEU A 119 25.18 -8.49 -4.82
C LEU A 119 26.15 -9.67 -4.71
N SER A 120 27.44 -9.38 -4.84
CA SER A 120 28.56 -10.30 -4.59
C SER A 120 28.65 -10.68 -3.11
N THR A 121 29.24 -11.84 -2.79
CA THR A 121 29.42 -12.33 -1.41
C THR A 121 30.18 -11.35 -0.51
N SER A 122 31.11 -10.58 -1.07
CA SER A 122 31.89 -9.57 -0.33
C SER A 122 31.04 -8.35 0.07
N GLU A 123 30.22 -7.84 -0.85
CA GLU A 123 29.36 -6.67 -0.61
C GLU A 123 28.26 -6.99 0.43
N ARG A 124 27.84 -8.25 0.48
CA ARG A 124 26.90 -8.76 1.49
C ARG A 124 27.48 -8.74 2.89
N GLU A 125 28.76 -9.05 3.06
CA GLU A 125 29.42 -8.99 4.36
C GLU A 125 29.64 -7.55 4.82
N GLU A 126 29.95 -6.65 3.90
CA GLU A 126 30.14 -5.22 4.19
C GLU A 126 28.84 -4.56 4.68
N LYS A 127 27.72 -4.79 3.98
CA LYS A 127 26.39 -4.31 4.43
C LYS A 127 25.98 -4.86 5.78
N LYS A 128 26.31 -6.12 6.09
CA LYS A 128 26.04 -6.71 7.40
C LYS A 128 26.84 -6.00 8.51
N LYS A 129 28.10 -5.66 8.25
CA LYS A 129 28.95 -4.91 9.19
C LYS A 129 28.42 -3.48 9.38
N GLU A 130 28.04 -2.80 8.31
CA GLU A 130 27.48 -1.46 8.34
C GLU A 130 26.17 -1.42 9.14
N TYR A 131 25.24 -2.35 8.85
CA TYR A 131 23.98 -2.47 9.59
C TYR A 131 24.22 -2.74 11.08
N LYS A 132 25.13 -3.66 11.42
CA LYS A 132 25.48 -3.97 12.81
C LYS A 132 26.04 -2.75 13.55
N THR A 133 26.84 -1.94 12.86
CA THR A 133 27.45 -0.71 13.39
C THR A 133 26.40 0.38 13.59
N GLY A 134 25.57 0.64 12.58
CA GLY A 134 24.47 1.62 12.68
C GLY A 134 23.47 1.26 13.78
N LEU A 135 23.15 -0.02 13.94
CA LEU A 135 22.28 -0.51 15.02
C LEU A 135 22.89 -0.29 16.41
N ALA A 136 24.21 -0.48 16.55
CA ALA A 136 24.92 -0.22 17.80
C ALA A 136 24.90 1.28 18.16
N MET A 137 25.16 2.15 17.19
CA MET A 137 25.10 3.61 17.37
C MET A 137 23.70 4.08 17.76
N LEU A 138 22.66 3.53 17.13
CA LEU A 138 21.27 3.86 17.47
C LEU A 138 20.92 3.44 18.90
N LYS A 139 21.32 2.23 19.32
CA LYS A 139 21.11 1.76 20.69
C LYS A 139 21.84 2.63 21.71
N GLU A 140 23.05 3.07 21.40
CA GLU A 140 23.82 3.98 22.25
C GLU A 140 23.17 5.37 22.34
N ALA A 141 22.70 5.92 21.22
CA ALA A 141 22.01 7.20 21.18
C ALA A 141 20.71 7.19 22.01
N ILE A 142 19.93 6.10 21.91
CA ILE A 142 18.72 5.91 22.72
C ILE A 142 19.09 5.81 24.21
N LYS A 143 20.15 5.07 24.54
CA LYS A 143 20.64 4.93 25.92
C LYS A 143 21.19 6.25 26.50
N ARG A 144 21.76 7.12 25.65
CA ARG A 144 22.32 8.42 26.04
C ARG A 144 21.31 9.55 26.13
N SER A 145 20.08 9.40 25.63
CA SER A 145 19.03 10.41 25.77
C SER A 145 18.36 10.26 27.13
N PRO A 146 18.67 11.11 28.14
CA PRO A 146 17.98 11.05 29.41
C PRO A 146 16.56 11.61 29.21
N ASP A 147 15.57 10.96 29.81
CA ASP A 147 14.19 11.43 29.85
C ASP A 147 14.11 12.94 30.12
N ARG A 148 13.71 13.70 29.10
CA ARG A 148 13.31 15.10 29.28
C ARG A 148 12.01 15.08 30.08
N LYS A 149 12.18 15.24 31.39
CA LYS A 149 11.14 15.47 32.42
C LYS A 149 9.89 16.14 31.82
N ARG A 150 8.75 15.46 31.92
CA ARG A 150 7.46 16.15 32.04
C ARG A 150 7.54 16.93 33.35
N LYS A 151 7.73 18.25 33.25
CA LYS A 151 7.50 19.17 34.36
C LYS A 151 6.02 19.53 34.32
N ASP A 152 5.37 19.27 35.43
CA ASP A 152 4.04 19.76 35.78
C ASP A 152 3.98 21.28 35.68
N HIS A 153 2.88 21.78 35.12
CA HIS A 153 2.29 23.06 35.50
C HIS A 153 0.79 23.06 35.23
#